data_AF-A0A846D3U9-F1
#
_entry.id   AF-A0A846D3U9-F1
#
_cell.length_a   1.000
_cell.length_b   1.000
_cell.length_c   1.000
_cell.angle_alpha   90.00
_cell.angle_beta   90.00
_cell.angle_gamma   90.00
#
_symmetry.space_group_name_H-M   'P 1'
#
loop_
_entity.id
_entity.type
_entity.pdbx_description
1 polymer ?
#
loop_
_entity_poly.entity_id
_entity_poly.type
_entity_poly.pdbx_seq_one_letter_code
_entity_poly.pdbx_strand_id
1 'polypeptide(L)'
;ELITTIKYGLEVHFKDDPNVFVAGDLLWYPIQGQPKINQAPDVMVVIGRPKGHRRSYKTWVEDNLNPQVTFEIASLTNTIKELEDDKLKFYRTHGVEEYYLYDPNRAKLKGWLRSAEKLEPIPQMLGWVSPRLGITFELVASQLVLYYPNGEPFASYLEISEQREQQRQRAEQAEEALEQTQEALELERLEKQQASKRAEQAQQALELERIRMKALLEQLKAKGINPEDFNL
;
A
#
# COMPACT_ATOMS: atom_id res chain seq x y z
N GLU A 1 16.78 9.20 4.48
CA GLU A 1 15.66 8.79 3.61
C GLU A 1 15.81 7.33 3.14
N LEU A 2 16.86 6.96 2.41
CA LEU A 2 17.02 5.59 1.93
C LEU A 2 17.07 4.54 3.06
N ILE A 3 17.81 4.79 4.14
CA ILE A 3 17.85 3.88 5.32
C ILE A 3 16.44 3.62 5.86
N THR A 4 15.62 4.66 6.01
CA THR A 4 14.24 4.53 6.48
C THR A 4 13.37 3.77 5.47
N THR A 5 13.54 4.00 4.17
CA THR A 5 12.83 3.26 3.11
C THR A 5 13.14 1.77 3.17
N ILE A 6 14.42 1.40 3.31
CA ILE A 6 14.84 0.00 3.42
C ILE A 6 14.30 -0.63 4.71
N LYS A 7 14.52 0.02 5.86
CA LYS A 7 14.11 -0.48 7.17
C LYS A 7 12.60 -0.69 7.26
N TYR A 8 11.80 0.30 6.88
CA TYR A 8 10.33 0.18 6.93
C TYR A 8 9.78 -0.72 5.83
N GLY A 9 10.37 -0.72 4.63
CA GLY A 9 10.00 -1.66 3.58
C GLY A 9 10.21 -3.11 4.00
N LEU A 10 11.30 -3.42 4.69
CA LEU A 10 11.54 -4.75 5.27
C LEU A 10 10.57 -5.08 6.42
N GLU A 11 10.21 -4.11 7.26
CA GLU A 11 9.18 -4.30 8.29
C GLU A 11 7.80 -4.62 7.67
N VAL A 12 7.46 -3.97 6.55
CA VAL A 12 6.25 -4.27 5.76
C VAL A 12 6.37 -5.64 5.09
N HIS A 13 7.51 -5.97 4.52
CA HIS A 13 7.75 -7.25 3.87
C HIS A 13 7.52 -8.43 4.83
N PHE A 14 8.02 -8.31 6.06
CA PHE A 14 7.85 -9.30 7.12
C PHE A 14 6.74 -8.95 8.11
N LYS A 15 5.72 -8.18 7.71
CA LYS A 15 4.66 -7.72 8.64
C LYS A 15 3.92 -8.89 9.30
N ASP A 16 3.71 -9.97 8.55
CA ASP A 16 2.93 -11.13 8.97
C ASP A 16 3.80 -12.20 9.67
N ASP A 17 5.13 -12.03 9.69
CA ASP A 17 6.04 -12.88 10.45
C ASP A 17 6.47 -12.16 11.75
N PRO A 18 5.96 -12.58 12.93
CA PRO A 18 6.31 -11.97 14.19
C PRO A 18 7.77 -12.23 14.62
N ASN A 19 8.45 -13.20 14.00
CA ASN A 19 9.79 -13.67 14.34
C ASN A 19 10.88 -13.12 13.42
N VAL A 20 10.62 -12.00 12.74
CA VAL A 20 11.66 -11.25 12.03
C VAL A 20 11.81 -9.87 12.64
N PHE A 21 12.97 -9.65 13.26
CA PHE A 21 13.38 -8.36 13.81
C PHE A 21 14.17 -7.58 12.76
N VAL A 22 13.73 -6.34 12.50
CA VAL A 22 14.43 -5.39 11.63
C VAL A 22 14.76 -4.16 12.46
N ALA A 23 15.98 -3.65 12.34
CA ALA A 23 16.39 -2.42 12.99
C ALA A 23 17.34 -1.63 12.10
N GLY A 24 17.39 -0.32 12.30
CA GLY A 24 18.39 0.55 11.71
C GLY A 24 19.10 1.35 12.78
N ASP A 25 20.39 1.65 12.54
CA ASP A 25 21.28 2.39 13.45
C ASP A 25 21.33 1.84 14.89
N LEU A 26 20.99 0.56 15.07
CA LEU A 26 20.96 -0.07 16.37
C LEU A 26 22.32 -0.70 16.67
N LEU A 27 22.93 -0.29 17.78
CA LEU A 27 24.23 -0.80 18.16
C LEU A 27 24.17 -2.30 18.49
N TRP A 28 24.94 -3.10 17.76
CA TRP A 28 25.04 -4.55 17.91
C TRP A 28 26.35 -4.95 18.60
N TYR A 29 26.23 -5.73 19.67
CA TYR A 29 27.33 -6.36 20.39
C TYR A 29 27.32 -7.89 20.19
N PRO A 30 28.25 -8.45 19.41
CA PRO A 30 28.31 -9.89 19.16
C PRO A 30 28.93 -10.69 20.31
N ILE A 31 29.72 -10.06 21.18
CA ILE A 31 30.47 -10.75 22.24
C ILE A 31 30.22 -10.13 23.61
N GLN A 32 29.78 -10.96 24.56
CA GLN A 32 29.53 -10.52 25.93
C GLN A 32 30.83 -10.07 26.62
N GLY A 33 30.77 -8.94 27.33
CA GLY A 33 31.91 -8.41 28.07
C GLY A 33 32.97 -7.69 27.22
N GLN A 34 32.81 -7.62 25.89
CA GLN A 34 33.74 -6.94 24.98
C GLN A 34 33.09 -5.74 24.28
N PRO A 35 32.77 -4.64 25.00
CA PRO A 35 31.98 -3.53 24.46
C PRO A 35 32.66 -2.77 23.32
N LYS A 36 33.98 -2.91 23.14
CA LYS A 36 34.72 -2.32 22.01
C LYS A 36 34.53 -3.09 20.70
N ILE A 37 34.03 -4.32 20.76
CA ILE A 37 33.64 -5.10 19.58
C ILE A 37 32.15 -4.87 19.39
N ASN A 38 31.82 -3.92 18.53
CA ASN A 38 30.45 -3.56 18.19
C ASN A 38 30.39 -2.99 16.78
N GLN A 39 29.20 -3.00 16.20
CA GLN A 39 28.89 -2.31 14.95
C GLN A 39 27.42 -1.87 14.98
N ALA A 40 27.11 -0.73 14.38
CA ALA A 40 25.74 -0.36 14.05
C ALA A 40 25.60 -0.39 12.52
N PRO A 41 24.96 -1.42 11.94
CA PRO A 41 24.55 -1.41 10.55
C PRO A 41 23.43 -0.38 10.34
N ASP A 42 23.41 0.26 9.17
CA ASP A 42 22.32 1.17 8.81
C ASP A 42 20.97 0.44 8.81
N VAL A 43 20.96 -0.82 8.33
CA VAL A 43 19.85 -1.75 8.54
C VAL A 43 20.39 -3.14 8.85
N MET A 44 19.78 -3.82 9.83
CA MET A 44 20.01 -5.22 10.13
C MET A 44 18.70 -6.00 10.11
N VAL A 45 18.74 -7.25 9.67
CA VAL A 45 17.62 -8.19 9.74
C VAL A 45 18.05 -9.42 10.53
N VAL A 46 17.23 -9.78 11.51
CA VAL A 46 17.40 -10.98 12.32
C VAL A 46 16.17 -11.86 12.23
N ILE A 47 16.30 -12.93 11.45
CA ILE A 47 15.27 -13.97 11.28
C ILE A 47 15.34 -14.91 12.48
N GLY A 48 14.18 -15.23 13.07
CA GLY A 48 14.07 -16.02 14.31
C GLY A 48 14.03 -15.19 15.60
N ARG A 49 13.97 -13.85 15.51
CA ARG A 49 13.82 -12.96 16.67
C ARG A 49 12.52 -12.17 16.64
N PRO A 50 11.82 -12.03 17.78
CA PRO A 50 10.58 -11.30 17.82
C PRO A 50 10.78 -9.82 17.55
N LYS A 51 9.80 -9.19 16.89
CA LYS A 51 9.70 -7.73 16.79
C LYS A 51 9.68 -7.08 18.19
N GLY A 52 10.12 -5.83 18.28
CA GLY A 52 10.11 -5.08 19.55
C GLY A 52 11.27 -4.10 19.70
N HIS A 53 11.12 -3.13 20.59
CA HIS A 53 12.13 -2.12 20.83
C HIS A 53 13.36 -2.70 21.54
N ARG A 54 14.56 -2.25 21.12
CA ARG A 54 15.83 -2.50 21.82
C ARG A 54 16.61 -1.20 21.91
N ARG A 55 17.30 -1.01 23.04
CA ARG A 55 18.34 0.03 23.19
C ARG A 55 19.64 -0.34 22.46
N SER A 56 19.93 -1.64 22.40
CA SER A 56 21.08 -2.22 21.70
C SER A 56 20.78 -3.69 21.43
N TYR A 57 21.25 -4.22 20.32
CA TYR A 57 21.17 -5.64 20.03
C TYR A 57 22.37 -6.36 20.68
N LYS A 58 22.11 -7.27 21.63
CA LYS A 58 23.17 -8.00 22.35
C LYS A 58 22.96 -9.48 22.09
N THR A 59 23.86 -10.10 21.34
CA THR A 59 23.71 -11.49 20.88
C THR A 59 23.42 -12.47 22.02
N TRP A 60 24.06 -12.32 23.19
CA TRP A 60 23.84 -13.19 24.36
C TRP A 60 22.49 -12.99 25.07
N VAL A 61 21.76 -11.91 24.77
CA VAL A 61 20.38 -11.68 25.24
C VAL A 61 19.36 -12.17 24.20
N GLU A 62 19.82 -12.42 22.97
CA GLU A 62 19.00 -12.71 21.80
C GLU A 62 19.22 -14.17 21.34
N ASP A 63 19.30 -15.09 22.30
CA ASP A 63 19.48 -16.53 22.09
C ASP A 63 20.71 -16.90 21.24
N ASN A 64 21.77 -16.09 21.35
CA ASN A 64 23.01 -16.20 20.59
C ASN A 64 22.83 -16.07 19.06
N LEU A 65 21.75 -15.41 18.63
CA LEU A 65 21.49 -15.18 17.23
C LEU A 65 22.06 -13.83 16.78
N ASN A 66 22.94 -13.86 15.78
CA ASN A 66 23.45 -12.64 15.14
C ASN A 66 22.54 -12.23 13.97
N PRO A 67 22.58 -10.95 13.54
CA PRO A 67 21.96 -10.55 12.29
C PRO A 67 22.46 -11.37 11.11
N GLN A 68 21.52 -11.86 10.29
CA GLN A 68 21.86 -12.62 9.08
C GLN A 68 22.03 -11.70 7.88
N VAL A 69 21.32 -10.56 7.82
CA VAL A 69 21.45 -9.62 6.70
C VAL A 69 21.75 -8.23 7.21
N THR A 70 22.72 -7.55 6.60
CA THR A 70 23.07 -6.16 6.91
C THR A 70 23.13 -5.30 5.65
N PHE A 71 22.71 -4.04 5.80
CA PHE A 71 22.83 -3.00 4.78
C PHE A 71 23.69 -1.86 5.31
N GLU A 72 24.47 -1.28 4.41
CA GLU A 72 25.27 -0.07 4.61
C GLU A 72 25.06 0.88 3.44
N ILE A 73 24.85 2.16 3.73
CA ILE A 73 24.66 3.25 2.80
C ILE A 73 25.82 4.23 3.01
N ALA A 74 26.77 4.23 2.08
CA ALA A 74 27.99 5.02 2.22
C ALA A 74 27.68 6.52 2.29
N SER A 75 28.25 7.20 3.28
CA SER A 75 28.31 8.66 3.35
C SER A 75 29.58 9.19 2.66
N LEU A 76 29.59 10.49 2.37
CA LEU A 76 30.73 11.17 1.73
C LEU A 76 32.06 10.99 2.47
N THR A 77 32.01 10.82 3.79
CA THR A 77 33.21 10.68 4.64
C THR A 77 33.65 9.23 4.81
N ASN A 78 32.84 8.25 4.44
CA ASN A 78 33.22 6.85 4.57
C ASN A 78 34.30 6.48 3.55
N THR A 79 35.22 5.63 3.99
CA THR A 79 36.29 5.14 3.12
C THR A 79 35.97 3.74 2.60
N ILE A 80 36.52 3.38 1.44
CA ILE A 80 36.44 2.00 0.92
C ILE A 80 37.01 1.02 1.95
N LYS A 81 38.12 1.37 2.60
CA LYS A 81 38.75 0.55 3.64
C LYS A 81 37.76 0.26 4.79
N GLU A 82 37.10 1.29 5.29
CA GLU A 82 36.12 1.14 6.37
C GLU A 82 34.98 0.19 5.97
N LEU A 83 34.39 0.38 4.79
CA LEU A 83 33.17 -0.31 4.37
C LEU A 83 33.42 -1.70 3.77
N GLU A 84 34.48 -1.87 2.99
CA GLU A 84 34.77 -3.08 2.21
C GLU A 84 35.87 -3.96 2.83
N ASP A 85 36.67 -3.44 3.78
CA ASP A 85 37.64 -4.25 4.51
C ASP A 85 37.23 -4.43 5.98
N ASP A 86 37.11 -3.33 6.73
CA ASP A 86 36.96 -3.39 8.20
C ASP A 86 35.56 -3.90 8.60
N LYS A 87 34.49 -3.31 8.05
CA LYS A 87 33.11 -3.79 8.25
C LYS A 87 32.87 -5.17 7.63
N LEU A 88 33.36 -5.41 6.42
CA LEU A 88 33.25 -6.74 5.79
C LEU A 88 33.90 -7.82 6.65
N LYS A 89 35.08 -7.56 7.23
CA LYS A 89 35.74 -8.47 8.16
C LYS A 89 34.93 -8.68 9.43
N PHE A 90 34.35 -7.62 10.00
CA PHE A 90 33.46 -7.73 11.17
C PHE A 90 32.26 -8.64 10.87
N TYR A 91 31.52 -8.35 9.79
CA TYR A 91 30.34 -9.11 9.36
C TYR A 91 30.67 -10.57 9.05
N ARG A 92 31.78 -10.83 8.35
CA ARG A 92 32.27 -12.19 8.12
C ARG A 92 32.52 -12.93 9.43
N THR A 93 33.22 -12.29 10.38
CA THR A 93 33.61 -12.88 11.67
C THR A 93 32.40 -13.21 12.53
N HIS A 94 31.33 -12.42 12.45
CA HIS A 94 30.16 -12.55 13.32
C HIS A 94 28.94 -13.21 12.64
N GLY A 95 29.17 -13.97 11.56
CA GLY A 95 28.14 -14.85 11.02
C GLY A 95 27.10 -14.19 10.11
N VAL A 96 27.26 -12.92 9.73
CA VAL A 96 26.37 -12.27 8.74
C VAL A 96 26.40 -13.05 7.43
N GLU A 97 25.24 -13.35 6.87
CA GLU A 97 25.09 -14.17 5.69
C GLU A 97 25.01 -13.36 4.41
N GLU A 98 24.41 -12.18 4.48
CA GLU A 98 24.27 -11.26 3.36
C GLU A 98 24.69 -9.86 3.81
N TYR A 99 25.62 -9.25 3.09
CA TYR A 99 26.03 -7.87 3.32
C TYR A 99 25.84 -7.07 2.05
N TYR A 100 25.03 -6.02 2.11
CA TYR A 100 24.76 -5.12 0.99
C TYR A 100 25.31 -3.72 1.27
N LEU A 101 26.04 -3.16 0.30
CA LEU A 101 26.63 -1.83 0.38
C LEU A 101 26.18 -1.01 -0.82
N TYR A 102 25.63 0.17 -0.57
CA TYR A 102 25.30 1.13 -1.61
C TYR A 102 25.98 2.47 -1.37
N ASP A 103 26.71 2.96 -2.38
CA ASP A 103 27.28 4.31 -2.38
C ASP A 103 26.45 5.22 -3.32
N PRO A 104 25.60 6.10 -2.77
CA PRO A 104 24.77 7.00 -3.57
C PRO A 104 25.60 8.05 -4.32
N ASN A 105 26.77 8.42 -3.83
CA ASN A 105 27.60 9.45 -4.49
C ASN A 105 28.29 8.92 -5.74
N ARG A 106 28.51 7.60 -5.80
CA ARG A 106 29.14 6.91 -6.93
C ARG A 106 28.16 6.05 -7.73
N ALA A 107 26.90 5.97 -7.29
CA ALA A 107 25.88 5.04 -7.79
C ALA A 107 26.40 3.60 -7.87
N LYS A 108 27.12 3.16 -6.83
CA LYS A 108 27.71 1.81 -6.78
C LYS A 108 26.97 0.93 -5.80
N LEU A 109 26.41 -0.16 -6.30
CA LEU A 109 25.82 -1.22 -5.51
C LEU A 109 26.77 -2.43 -5.49
N LYS A 110 27.08 -2.90 -4.29
CA LYS A 110 27.88 -4.10 -4.03
C LYS A 110 27.16 -4.99 -3.04
N GLY A 111 27.44 -6.28 -3.11
CA GLY A 111 26.94 -7.24 -2.13
C GLY A 111 27.91 -8.38 -1.95
N TRP A 112 27.79 -9.05 -0.81
CA TRP A 112 28.53 -10.26 -0.50
C TRP A 112 27.57 -11.30 0.07
N LEU A 113 27.71 -12.54 -0.38
CA LEU A 113 26.96 -13.69 0.10
C LEU A 113 27.90 -14.63 0.85
N ARG A 114 27.44 -15.19 1.96
CA ARG A 114 28.22 -16.14 2.73
C ARG A 114 28.35 -17.47 2.02
N SER A 115 29.59 -17.91 1.89
CA SER A 115 29.98 -19.24 1.43
C SER A 115 30.93 -19.81 2.47
N ALA A 116 30.44 -20.77 3.26
CA ALA A 116 31.10 -21.29 4.45
C ALA A 116 31.57 -20.16 5.41
N GLU A 117 32.88 -20.01 5.60
CA GLU A 117 33.47 -19.02 6.52
C GLU A 117 33.78 -17.67 5.86
N LYS A 118 33.46 -17.50 4.58
CA LYS A 118 33.76 -16.28 3.81
C LYS A 118 32.48 -15.55 3.39
N LEU A 119 32.60 -14.23 3.26
CA LEU A 119 31.65 -13.40 2.52
C LEU A 119 32.25 -13.17 1.13
N GLU A 120 31.66 -13.77 0.12
CA GLU A 120 32.14 -13.73 -1.27
C GLU A 120 31.38 -12.65 -2.05
N PRO A 121 32.06 -11.82 -2.87
CA PRO A 121 31.38 -10.80 -3.66
C PRO A 121 30.34 -11.40 -4.60
N ILE A 122 29.15 -10.78 -4.65
CA ILE A 122 28.12 -11.09 -5.63
C ILE A 122 28.52 -10.44 -6.95
N PRO A 123 28.80 -11.21 -8.03
CA PRO A 123 29.34 -10.64 -9.26
C PRO A 123 28.37 -9.69 -9.98
N GLN A 124 27.07 -9.94 -9.87
CA GLN A 124 26.01 -9.18 -10.53
C GLN A 124 24.94 -8.79 -9.52
N MET A 125 24.90 -7.52 -9.13
CA MET A 125 23.93 -6.99 -8.16
C MET A 125 22.62 -6.50 -8.78
N LEU A 126 22.62 -6.01 -10.03
CA LEU A 126 21.38 -5.60 -10.68
C LEU A 126 20.57 -6.83 -11.05
N GLY A 127 19.30 -6.85 -10.64
CA GLY A 127 18.42 -8.02 -10.72
C GLY A 127 18.73 -9.09 -9.67
N TRP A 128 19.65 -8.84 -8.73
CA TRP A 128 19.94 -9.80 -7.66
C TRP A 128 18.73 -9.96 -6.74
N VAL A 129 18.37 -11.21 -6.43
CA VAL A 129 17.33 -11.55 -5.45
C VAL A 129 18.01 -12.07 -4.20
N SER A 130 17.79 -11.41 -3.06
CA SER A 130 18.33 -11.84 -1.77
C SER A 130 17.78 -13.23 -1.39
N PRO A 131 18.64 -14.23 -1.11
CA PRO A 131 18.19 -15.54 -0.65
C PRO A 131 17.42 -15.52 0.68
N ARG A 132 17.79 -14.64 1.63
CA ARG A 132 17.14 -14.52 2.94
C ARG A 132 15.91 -13.62 2.93
N LEU A 133 15.88 -12.61 2.07
CA LEU A 133 14.85 -11.57 2.07
C LEU A 133 13.87 -11.70 0.91
N GLY A 134 14.21 -12.39 -0.18
CA GLY A 134 13.35 -12.51 -1.37
C GLY A 134 13.12 -11.20 -2.14
N ILE A 135 13.80 -10.12 -1.77
CA ILE A 135 13.69 -8.81 -2.44
C ILE A 135 14.70 -8.68 -3.59
N THR A 136 14.35 -7.90 -4.60
CA THR A 136 15.20 -7.65 -5.78
C THR A 136 15.88 -6.29 -5.70
N PHE A 137 17.13 -6.21 -6.15
CA PHE A 137 17.94 -5.00 -6.16
C PHE A 137 18.09 -4.43 -7.58
N GLU A 138 17.82 -3.14 -7.75
CA GLU A 138 18.00 -2.43 -9.02
C GLU A 138 18.58 -1.03 -8.83
N LEU A 139 19.11 -0.46 -9.92
CA LEU A 139 19.48 0.95 -10.01
C LEU A 139 18.65 1.65 -11.08
N VAL A 140 17.68 2.47 -10.64
CA VAL A 140 16.84 3.29 -11.53
C VAL A 140 17.32 4.72 -11.46
N ALA A 141 17.68 5.32 -12.59
CA ALA A 141 18.24 6.68 -12.64
C ALA A 141 19.40 6.89 -11.64
N SER A 142 20.26 5.87 -11.47
CA SER A 142 21.39 5.88 -10.52
C SER A 142 20.99 5.92 -9.03
N GLN A 143 19.75 5.58 -8.69
CA GLN A 143 19.25 5.44 -7.32
C GLN A 143 18.95 3.97 -7.02
N LEU A 144 19.27 3.51 -5.81
CA LEU A 144 18.89 2.17 -5.36
C LEU A 144 17.37 2.07 -5.21
N VAL A 145 16.78 1.10 -5.91
CA VAL A 145 15.39 0.70 -5.74
C VAL A 145 15.35 -0.76 -5.35
N LEU A 146 14.59 -1.07 -4.30
CA LEU A 146 14.33 -2.44 -3.87
C LEU A 146 12.91 -2.80 -4.24
N TYR A 147 12.70 -4.03 -4.70
CA TYR A 147 11.39 -4.55 -5.06
C TYR A 147 10.98 -5.71 -4.16
N TYR A 148 9.72 -5.70 -3.75
CA TYR A 148 9.08 -6.85 -3.11
C TYR A 148 8.96 -8.02 -4.10
N PRO A 149 8.71 -9.26 -3.63
CA PRO A 149 8.51 -10.42 -4.51
C PRO A 149 7.35 -10.28 -5.51
N ASN A 150 6.38 -9.40 -5.23
CA ASN A 150 5.26 -9.11 -6.13
C ASN A 150 5.60 -8.09 -7.23
N GLY A 151 6.82 -7.56 -7.26
CA GLY A 151 7.28 -6.58 -8.23
C GLY A 151 7.00 -5.11 -7.88
N GLU A 152 6.34 -4.83 -6.75
CA GLU A 152 6.14 -3.45 -6.28
C GLU A 152 7.45 -2.89 -5.68
N PRO A 153 7.79 -1.61 -5.92
CA PRO A 153 8.96 -1.00 -5.31
C PRO A 153 8.73 -0.69 -3.82
N PHE A 154 9.81 -0.65 -3.08
CA PHE A 154 9.83 -0.06 -1.75
C PHE A 154 9.56 1.44 -1.89
N ALA A 155 8.59 1.93 -1.12
CA ALA A 155 8.22 3.34 -1.12
C ALA A 155 8.81 4.07 0.09
N SER A 156 9.26 5.30 -0.13
CA SER A 156 9.60 6.25 0.92
C SER A 156 8.37 6.61 1.75
N TYR A 157 8.60 7.17 2.93
CA TYR A 157 7.50 7.67 3.77
C TYR A 157 6.68 8.76 3.06
N LEU A 158 7.34 9.61 2.27
CA LEU A 158 6.67 10.68 1.51
C LEU A 158 5.74 10.09 0.46
N GLU A 159 6.22 9.16 -0.36
CA GLU A 159 5.40 8.47 -1.38
C GLU A 159 4.22 7.73 -0.76
N ILE A 160 4.43 7.05 0.38
CA ILE A 160 3.33 6.40 1.13
C ILE A 160 2.29 7.43 1.58
N SER A 161 2.73 8.59 2.07
CA SER A 161 1.83 9.65 2.53
C SER A 161 1.03 10.25 1.37
N GLU A 162 1.68 10.51 0.23
CA GLU A 162 1.05 11.04 -0.97
C GLU A 162 0.01 10.07 -1.55
N GLN A 163 0.35 8.77 -1.62
CA GLN A 163 -0.58 7.74 -2.03
C GLN A 163 -1.80 7.65 -1.11
N ARG A 164 -1.59 7.71 0.21
CA ARG A 164 -2.70 7.69 1.19
C ARG A 164 -3.62 8.90 1.03
N GLU A 165 -3.06 10.08 0.84
CA GLU A 165 -3.83 11.30 0.61
C GLU A 165 -4.65 11.20 -0.68
N GLN A 166 -4.03 10.75 -1.77
CA GLN A 166 -4.72 10.57 -3.05
C GLN A 166 -5.86 9.55 -2.94
N GLN A 167 -5.64 8.43 -2.24
CA GLN A 167 -6.69 7.43 -2.02
C GLN A 167 -7.83 8.00 -1.15
N ARG A 168 -7.52 8.82 -0.13
CA ARG A 168 -8.55 9.47 0.69
C ARG A 168 -9.41 10.40 -0.15
N GLN A 169 -8.79 11.27 -0.96
CA GLN A 169 -9.51 12.19 -1.85
C GLN A 169 -10.38 11.46 -2.87
N ARG A 170 -9.90 10.33 -3.43
CA ARG A 170 -10.70 9.51 -4.35
C ARG A 170 -11.88 8.83 -3.66
N ALA A 171 -11.70 8.38 -2.42
CA ALA A 171 -12.78 7.79 -1.64
C ALA A 171 -13.85 8.84 -1.31
N GLU A 172 -13.45 10.03 -0.85
CA GLU A 172 -14.34 11.16 -0.58
C GLU A 172 -15.14 11.56 -1.84
N GLN A 173 -14.49 11.70 -3.00
CA GLN A 173 -15.16 11.98 -4.28
C GLN A 173 -16.13 10.88 -4.71
N ALA A 174 -15.78 9.61 -4.48
CA ALA A 174 -16.65 8.49 -4.80
C ALA A 174 -17.89 8.44 -3.90
N GLU A 175 -17.74 8.80 -2.62
CA GLU A 175 -18.85 8.93 -1.67
C GLU A 175 -19.80 10.07 -2.06
N GLU A 176 -19.28 11.27 -2.37
CA GLU A 176 -20.08 12.40 -2.85
C GLU A 176 -20.84 12.07 -4.14
N ALA A 177 -20.17 11.42 -5.11
CA ALA A 177 -20.81 11.03 -6.36
C ALA A 177 -21.91 9.97 -6.14
N LEU A 178 -21.72 9.06 -5.18
CA LEU A 178 -22.71 8.06 -4.82
C LEU A 178 -23.94 8.72 -4.17
N GLU A 179 -23.73 9.68 -3.27
CA GLU A 179 -24.81 10.44 -2.61
C GLU A 179 -25.63 11.21 -3.66
N GLN A 180 -24.98 11.97 -4.55
CA GLN A 180 -25.65 12.68 -5.64
C GLN A 180 -26.45 11.75 -6.55
N THR A 181 -25.92 10.56 -6.84
CA THR A 181 -26.62 9.56 -7.64
C THR A 181 -27.85 9.01 -6.91
N GLN A 182 -27.75 8.79 -5.60
CA GLN A 182 -28.87 8.34 -4.78
C GLN A 182 -29.98 9.39 -4.71
N GLU A 183 -29.63 10.66 -4.49
CA GLU A 183 -30.58 11.78 -4.48
C GLU A 183 -31.29 11.92 -5.84
N ALA A 184 -30.54 11.84 -6.95
CA ALA A 184 -31.12 11.91 -8.28
C ALA A 184 -32.09 10.74 -8.54
N LEU A 185 -31.75 9.53 -8.10
CA LEU A 185 -32.62 8.36 -8.24
C LEU A 185 -33.89 8.48 -7.38
N GLU A 186 -33.77 9.05 -6.18
CA GLU A 186 -34.92 9.31 -5.31
C GLU A 186 -35.86 10.37 -5.92
N LEU A 187 -35.29 11.44 -6.48
CA LEU A 187 -36.05 12.46 -7.17
C LEU A 187 -36.78 11.89 -8.39
N GLU A 188 -36.10 11.10 -9.22
CA GLU A 188 -36.71 10.43 -10.39
C GLU A 188 -37.85 9.50 -9.95
N ARG A 189 -37.68 8.76 -8.84
CA ARG A 189 -38.74 7.92 -8.27
C ARG A 189 -39.94 8.74 -7.82
N LEU A 190 -39.71 9.87 -7.16
CA LEU A 190 -40.77 10.76 -6.71
C LEU A 190 -41.54 11.35 -7.90
N GLU A 191 -40.84 11.79 -8.94
CA GLU A 191 -41.44 12.29 -10.18
C GLU A 191 -42.27 11.22 -10.88
N LYS A 192 -41.76 9.99 -11.01
CA LYS A 192 -42.52 8.86 -11.58
C LYS A 192 -43.78 8.55 -10.76
N GLN A 193 -43.69 8.57 -9.43
CA GLN A 193 -44.87 8.37 -8.56
C GLN A 193 -45.91 9.48 -8.73
N GLN A 194 -45.48 10.74 -8.82
CA GLN A 194 -46.39 11.87 -9.06
C GLN A 194 -47.04 11.79 -10.45
N ALA A 195 -46.27 11.47 -11.49
CA ALA A 195 -46.80 11.28 -12.84
C ALA A 195 -47.84 10.16 -12.89
N SER A 196 -47.58 9.03 -12.22
CA SER A 196 -48.53 7.91 -12.11
C SER A 196 -49.83 8.34 -11.42
N LYS A 197 -49.74 9.06 -10.30
CA LYS A 197 -50.93 9.58 -9.59
C LYS A 197 -51.75 10.54 -10.44
N ARG A 198 -51.10 11.45 -11.19
CA ARG A 198 -51.80 12.38 -12.10
C ARG A 198 -52.48 11.64 -13.25
N ALA A 199 -51.82 10.64 -13.83
CA ALA A 199 -52.41 9.81 -14.88
C ALA A 199 -53.66 9.07 -14.39
N GLU A 200 -53.61 8.50 -13.18
CA GLU A 200 -54.75 7.83 -12.55
C GLU A 200 -55.91 8.79 -12.28
N GLN A 201 -55.64 9.99 -11.75
CA GLN A 201 -56.65 11.02 -11.56
C GLN A 201 -57.29 11.48 -12.88
N ALA A 202 -56.49 11.65 -13.94
CA ALA A 202 -57.01 12.03 -15.26
C ALA A 202 -57.90 10.93 -15.85
N GLN A 203 -57.54 9.66 -15.69
CA GLN A 203 -58.38 8.53 -16.10
C GLN A 203 -59.71 8.51 -15.34
N GLN A 204 -59.69 8.70 -14.02
CA GLN A 204 -60.91 8.77 -13.21
C GLN A 204 -61.82 9.94 -13.62
N ALA A 205 -61.25 11.11 -13.91
CA ALA A 205 -62.00 12.27 -14.39
C ALA A 205 -62.65 12.00 -15.76
N LEU A 206 -61.93 11.40 -16.70
CA LEU A 206 -62.44 11.04 -18.02
C LEU A 206 -63.56 9.99 -17.93
N GLU A 207 -63.41 8.99 -17.06
CA GLU A 207 -64.44 7.97 -16.80
C GLU A 207 -65.73 8.62 -16.26
N LEU A 208 -65.60 9.53 -15.29
CA LEU A 208 -66.73 10.26 -14.72
C LEU A 208 -67.42 11.15 -15.77
N GLU A 209 -66.65 11.82 -16.62
CA GLU A 209 -67.19 12.63 -17.72
C GLU A 209 -67.96 11.77 -18.73
N ARG A 210 -67.42 10.61 -19.11
CA ARG A 210 -68.12 9.64 -19.96
C ARG A 210 -69.44 9.17 -19.35
N ILE A 211 -69.45 8.86 -18.06
CA ILE A 211 -70.67 8.46 -17.33
C ILE A 211 -71.70 9.60 -17.36
N ARG A 212 -71.28 10.84 -17.07
CA ARG A 212 -72.17 12.03 -17.12
C ARG A 212 -72.73 12.27 -18.51
N MET A 213 -71.88 12.20 -19.55
CA MET A 213 -72.30 12.40 -20.93
C MET A 213 -73.33 11.36 -21.36
N LYS A 214 -73.10 10.09 -21.00
CA LYS A 214 -74.05 9.01 -21.27
C LYS A 214 -75.40 9.23 -20.59
N ALA A 215 -75.41 9.63 -19.31
CA ALA A 215 -76.62 9.94 -18.58
C ALA A 215 -77.39 11.15 -19.17
N LEU A 216 -76.66 12.19 -19.62
CA LEU A 216 -77.27 13.36 -20.27
C LEU A 216 -77.93 12.98 -21.60
N LEU A 217 -77.26 12.18 -22.42
CA LEU A 217 -77.82 11.67 -23.68
C LEU A 217 -79.09 10.83 -23.45
N GLU A 218 -79.12 10.00 -22.42
CA GLU A 218 -80.32 9.25 -22.03
C GLU A 218 -81.47 10.18 -21.59
N GLN A 219 -81.18 11.22 -20.82
CA GLN A 219 -82.18 12.22 -20.41
C GLN A 219 -82.74 13.03 -21.60
N LEU A 220 -81.88 13.42 -22.55
CA LEU A 220 -82.31 14.13 -23.76
C LEU A 220 -83.25 13.27 -24.61
N LYS A 221 -82.89 11.98 -24.81
CA LYS A 221 -83.75 11.01 -25.49
C LYS A 221 -85.09 10.83 -24.78
N ALA A 222 -85.11 10.74 -23.45
CA ALA A 222 -86.34 10.61 -22.66
C ALA A 222 -87.26 11.85 -22.77
N LYS A 223 -86.71 13.03 -23.09
CA LYS A 223 -87.46 14.26 -23.35
C LYS A 223 -87.88 14.43 -24.83
N GLY A 224 -87.63 13.45 -25.69
CA GLY A 224 -88.00 13.49 -27.11
C GLY A 224 -87.11 14.37 -27.99
N ILE A 225 -85.93 14.76 -27.49
CA ILE A 225 -84.94 15.53 -28.25
C ILE A 225 -83.93 14.53 -28.85
N ASN A 226 -83.85 14.44 -30.18
CA ASN A 226 -82.89 13.56 -30.83
C ASN A 226 -81.51 14.22 -30.87
N PRO A 227 -80.49 13.67 -30.18
CA PRO A 227 -79.18 14.32 -30.11
C PRO A 227 -78.48 14.47 -31.46
N GLU A 228 -78.82 13.63 -32.46
CA GLU A 228 -78.25 13.72 -33.82
C GLU A 228 -78.78 14.90 -34.65
N ASP A 229 -79.85 15.57 -34.21
CA ASP A 229 -80.37 16.77 -34.88
C ASP A 229 -79.50 18.01 -34.59
N PHE A 230 -78.65 17.92 -33.57
CA PHE A 230 -77.64 18.92 -33.25
C PHE A 230 -76.29 18.31 -33.64
N ASN A 231 -75.63 18.85 -34.67
CA ASN A 231 -74.23 18.53 -34.96
C ASN A 231 -73.37 18.98 -33.76
N LEU A 232 -73.20 18.09 -32.79
CA LEU A 232 -72.31 18.21 -31.64
C LEU A 232 -70.97 17.52 -31.93
#